data_AF-S2IY13-F1
#
_entry.id   AF-S2IY13-F1
#
_cell.length_a   1.000
_cell.length_b   1.000
_cell.length_c   1.000
_cell.angle_alpha   90.00
_cell.angle_beta   90.00
_cell.angle_gamma   90.00
#
_symmetry.space_group_name_H-M   'P 1'
#
loop_
_entity.id
_entity.type
_entity.pdbx_description
1 polymer ?
#
loop_
_entity_poly.entity_id
_entity_poly.type
_entity_poly.pdbx_seq_one_letter_code
_entity_poly.pdbx_strand_id
1 'polypeptide(L)'
;MPHEKFYNLQQWERRQEAIRMGEKPTPTGDFFDFKNDEEKLRMQHRQAARAAASRQPTLTLSEEQIKELTRVNRERIEADRMRKMGLKPKESMGVRYEEEND
;
A
#
# COMPACT_ATOMS: atom_id res chain seq x y z
N MET A 1 3.71 35.26 8.98
CA MET A 1 2.52 34.62 8.35
C MET A 1 1.26 35.14 9.04
N PRO A 2 0.12 35.28 8.34
CA PRO A 2 -1.12 35.74 8.95
C PRO A 2 -1.62 34.75 10.02
N HIS A 3 -2.11 35.28 11.13
CA HIS A 3 -2.48 34.50 12.31
C HIS A 3 -3.72 33.63 12.05
N GLU A 4 -3.78 32.43 12.64
CA GLU A 4 -4.86 31.42 12.47
C GLU A 4 -6.27 32.01 12.69
N LYS A 5 -6.37 33.00 13.59
CA LYS A 5 -7.58 33.82 13.82
C LYS A 5 -8.23 34.35 12.53
N PHE A 6 -7.43 34.76 11.54
CA PHE A 6 -7.92 35.38 10.31
C PHE A 6 -8.29 34.37 9.23
N TYR A 7 -7.94 33.09 9.39
CA TYR A 7 -8.32 32.01 8.48
C TYR A 7 -9.53 31.22 8.98
N ASN A 8 -9.68 31.06 10.31
CA ASN A 8 -10.85 30.41 10.89
C ASN A 8 -11.25 31.02 12.25
N LEU A 9 -12.09 32.05 12.18
CA LEU A 9 -12.60 32.77 13.35
C LEU A 9 -13.37 31.84 14.31
N GLN A 10 -14.21 30.95 13.79
CA GLN A 10 -15.07 30.08 14.59
C GLN A 10 -14.27 29.06 15.40
N GLN A 11 -13.23 28.45 14.80
CA GLN A 11 -12.33 27.55 15.53
C GLN A 11 -11.50 28.29 16.59
N TRP A 12 -11.07 29.52 16.27
CA TRP A 12 -10.31 30.34 17.20
C TRP A 12 -11.16 30.76 18.41
N GLU A 13 -12.40 31.22 18.21
CA GLU A 13 -13.31 31.61 19.28
C GLU A 13 -13.66 30.44 20.20
N ARG A 14 -13.97 29.27 19.63
CA ARG A 14 -14.23 28.05 20.40
C ARG A 14 -13.03 27.63 21.25
N ARG A 15 -11.80 27.83 20.74
CA ARG A 15 -10.56 27.60 21.51
C ARG A 15 -10.43 28.59 22.67
N GLN A 16 -10.69 29.88 22.42
CA GLN A 16 -10.62 30.90 23.46
C GLN A 16 -11.70 30.70 24.54
N GLU A 17 -12.89 30.27 24.15
CA GLU A 17 -13.97 29.91 25.07
C GLU A 17 -13.60 28.73 25.95
N ALA A 18 -13.04 27.65 25.38
CA ALA A 18 -12.56 26.50 26.14
C ALA A 18 -11.46 26.87 27.16
N ILE A 19 -10.50 27.73 26.75
CA ILE A 19 -9.44 28.23 27.62
C ILE A 19 -10.03 29.05 28.79
N ARG A 20 -11.04 29.90 28.52
CA ARG A 20 -11.72 30.69 29.57
C ARG A 20 -12.50 29.82 30.55
N MET A 21 -13.07 28.71 30.07
CA MET A 21 -13.82 27.74 30.88
C MET A 21 -12.90 26.80 31.69
N GLY A 22 -11.58 26.94 31.57
CA GLY A 22 -10.60 26.08 32.25
C GLY A 22 -10.48 24.67 31.66
N GLU A 23 -11.09 24.42 30.51
CA GLU A 23 -10.98 23.16 29.78
C GLU A 23 -9.67 23.16 28.97
N LYS A 24 -8.95 22.02 28.96
CA LYS A 24 -7.71 21.92 28.18
C LYS A 24 -8.06 22.06 26.69
N PRO A 25 -7.51 23.03 25.96
CA PRO A 25 -7.82 23.21 24.54
C PRO A 25 -7.45 21.93 23.78
N THR A 26 -8.33 21.50 22.88
CA THR A 26 -8.03 20.37 22.00
C THR A 26 -6.77 20.71 21.20
N PRO A 27 -5.71 19.94 21.38
CA PRO A 27 -4.41 20.34 20.86
C PRO A 27 -4.43 20.26 19.32
N THR A 28 -3.99 21.34 18.68
CA THR A 28 -4.19 21.64 17.24
C THR A 28 -3.17 20.96 16.32
N GLY A 29 -2.52 19.91 16.81
CA GLY A 29 -1.54 19.14 16.04
C GLY A 29 -2.04 17.72 15.81
N ASP A 30 -1.59 17.11 14.72
CA ASP A 30 -1.69 15.66 14.53
C ASP A 30 -0.88 15.00 15.66
N PHE A 31 -1.57 14.49 16.69
CA PHE A 31 -0.93 13.63 17.66
C PHE A 31 -0.55 12.34 16.95
N PHE A 32 0.71 11.97 17.08
CA PHE A 32 1.19 10.68 16.61
C PHE A 32 0.57 9.57 17.47
N ASP A 33 -0.49 8.97 16.96
CA ASP A 33 -1.14 7.80 17.54
C ASP A 33 -0.78 6.57 16.71
N PHE A 34 0.09 5.73 17.26
CA PHE A 34 0.55 4.50 16.64
C PHE A 34 -0.59 3.61 16.15
N LYS A 35 -1.71 3.53 16.89
CA LYS A 35 -2.83 2.66 16.51
C LYS A 35 -3.56 3.17 15.28
N ASN A 36 -3.77 4.48 15.22
CA ASN A 36 -4.46 5.14 14.11
C ASN A 36 -3.60 5.07 12.83
N ASP A 37 -2.30 5.28 12.95
CA ASP A 37 -1.38 5.21 11.82
C ASP A 37 -1.22 3.79 11.27
N GLU A 38 -1.13 2.77 12.14
CA GLU A 38 -1.16 1.37 11.71
C GLU A 38 -2.45 1.03 10.96
N GLU A 39 -3.60 1.51 11.43
CA GLU A 39 -4.88 1.27 10.78
C GLU A 39 -4.98 1.96 9.41
N LYS A 40 -4.52 3.21 9.32
CA LYS A 40 -4.43 3.94 8.04
C LYS A 40 -3.49 3.24 7.06
N LEU A 41 -2.34 2.78 7.52
CA LEU A 41 -1.38 2.06 6.67
C LEU A 41 -1.98 0.74 6.15
N ARG A 42 -2.67 0.00 7.02
CA ARG A 42 -3.41 -1.21 6.64
C ARG A 42 -4.51 -0.91 5.63
N MET A 43 -5.25 0.19 5.80
CA MET A 43 -6.27 0.62 4.83
C MET A 43 -5.67 0.97 3.47
N GLN A 44 -4.57 1.72 3.44
CA GLN A 44 -3.87 2.07 2.20
C GLN A 44 -3.37 0.82 1.48
N HIS A 45 -2.79 -0.14 2.19
CA HIS A 45 -2.34 -1.40 1.60
C HIS A 45 -3.50 -2.21 0.99
N ARG A 46 -4.65 -2.27 1.68
CA ARG A 46 -5.87 -2.91 1.15
C ARG A 46 -6.40 -2.22 -0.10
N GLN A 47 -6.40 -0.89 -0.13
CA GLN A 47 -6.84 -0.11 -1.29
C GLN A 47 -5.89 -0.29 -2.47
N ALA A 48 -4.57 -0.28 -2.24
CA ALA A 48 -3.57 -0.54 -3.27
C ALA A 48 -3.73 -1.94 -3.88
N ALA A 49 -3.95 -2.96 -3.04
CA ALA A 49 -4.21 -4.32 -3.50
C ALA A 49 -5.50 -4.42 -4.34
N ARG A 50 -6.58 -3.73 -3.94
CA ARG A 50 -7.83 -3.67 -4.70
C ARG A 50 -7.67 -2.92 -6.03
N ALA A 51 -6.95 -1.80 -6.02
CA ALA A 51 -6.66 -1.03 -7.24
C ALA A 51 -5.80 -1.85 -8.21
N ALA A 52 -4.80 -2.57 -7.71
CA ALA A 52 -4.00 -3.51 -8.50
C ALA A 52 -4.85 -4.65 -9.09
N ALA A 53 -5.79 -5.19 -8.32
CA ALA A 53 -6.73 -6.21 -8.80
C ALA A 53 -7.71 -5.65 -9.86
N SER A 54 -8.18 -4.41 -9.71
CA SER A 54 -9.09 -3.77 -10.68
C SER A 54 -8.42 -3.38 -12.01
N ARG A 55 -7.08 -3.27 -12.02
CA ARG A 55 -6.26 -3.00 -13.21
C ARG A 55 -5.75 -4.27 -13.88
N GLN A 56 -6.00 -5.45 -13.30
CA GLN A 56 -5.72 -6.68 -14.02
C GLN A 56 -6.72 -6.76 -15.18
N PRO A 57 -6.26 -6.87 -16.44
CA PRO A 57 -7.17 -7.24 -17.52
C PRO A 57 -7.88 -8.53 -17.11
N THR A 58 -9.17 -8.67 -17.47
CA THR A 58 -9.94 -9.91 -17.28
C THR A 58 -9.39 -10.99 -18.21
N LEU A 59 -8.14 -11.39 -18.00
CA LEU A 59 -7.53 -12.54 -18.62
C LEU A 59 -8.17 -13.74 -17.94
N THR A 60 -9.18 -14.32 -18.58
CA THR A 60 -9.66 -15.65 -18.23
C THR A 60 -8.58 -16.65 -18.68
N LEU A 61 -7.56 -16.85 -17.83
CA LEU A 61 -6.58 -17.90 -18.09
C LEU A 61 -7.25 -19.27 -17.95
N SER A 62 -6.89 -20.21 -18.82
CA SER A 62 -7.28 -21.60 -18.68
C SER A 62 -6.61 -22.20 -17.43
N GLU A 63 -7.19 -23.29 -16.89
CA GLU A 63 -6.63 -23.97 -15.71
C GLU A 63 -5.17 -24.41 -15.93
N GLU A 64 -4.84 -24.83 -17.15
CA GLU A 64 -3.48 -25.24 -17.54
C GLU A 64 -2.50 -24.07 -17.50
N GLN A 65 -2.91 -22.91 -18.01
CA GLN A 65 -2.10 -21.70 -17.98
C GLN A 65 -1.87 -21.20 -16.54
N ILE A 66 -2.86 -21.37 -15.65
CA ILE A 66 -2.70 -21.06 -14.21
C ILE A 66 -1.69 -22.00 -13.55
N LYS A 67 -1.76 -23.31 -13.84
CA LYS A 67 -0.79 -24.30 -13.33
C LYS A 67 0.62 -24.01 -13.83
N GLU A 68 0.77 -23.62 -15.09
CA GLU A 68 2.06 -23.22 -15.64
C GLU A 68 2.58 -21.94 -14.97
N LEU A 69 1.74 -20.93 -14.81
CA LEU A 69 2.12 -19.67 -14.14
C LEU A 69 2.59 -19.90 -12.70
N THR A 70 1.88 -20.76 -11.95
CA THR A 70 2.30 -21.12 -10.58
C THR A 70 3.62 -21.86 -10.55
N ARG A 71 3.89 -22.73 -11.53
CA ARG A 71 5.19 -23.39 -11.68
C ARG A 71 6.31 -22.38 -11.94
N VAL A 72 6.14 -21.50 -12.93
CA VAL A 72 7.11 -20.45 -13.29
C VAL A 72 7.42 -19.54 -12.10
N ASN A 73 6.41 -19.20 -11.29
CA ASN A 73 6.62 -18.38 -10.09
C ASN A 73 7.49 -19.11 -9.04
N ARG A 74 7.25 -20.40 -8.80
CA ARG A 74 8.11 -21.21 -7.93
C ARG A 74 9.55 -21.25 -8.43
N GLU A 75 9.75 -21.45 -9.73
CA GLU A 75 11.07 -21.46 -10.35
C GLU A 75 11.79 -20.10 -10.18
N ARG A 76 11.08 -18.97 -10.25
CA ARG A 76 11.66 -17.63 -9.96
C ARG A 76 12.15 -17.53 -8.52
N ILE A 77 11.32 -17.95 -7.56
CA ILE A 77 11.67 -17.89 -6.13
C ILE A 77 12.90 -18.76 -5.85
N GLU A 78 12.97 -19.94 -6.45
CA GLU A 78 14.12 -20.82 -6.34
C GLU A 78 15.37 -20.23 -6.98
N ALA A 79 15.27 -19.63 -8.17
CA ALA A 79 16.37 -18.94 -8.81
C ALA A 79 16.89 -17.77 -7.97
N ASP A 80 16.00 -16.97 -7.39
CA ASP A 80 16.37 -15.89 -6.47
C ASP A 80 17.07 -16.43 -5.21
N ARG A 81 16.60 -17.56 -4.69
CA ARG A 81 17.22 -18.24 -3.55
C ARG A 81 18.62 -18.75 -3.89
N MET A 82 18.80 -19.35 -5.07
CA MET A 82 20.11 -19.79 -5.57
C MET A 82 21.07 -18.61 -5.72
N ARG A 83 20.61 -17.48 -6.28
CA ARG A 83 21.44 -16.26 -6.40
C ARG A 83 21.88 -15.76 -5.02
N LYS A 84 20.99 -15.76 -4.02
CA LYS A 84 21.34 -15.39 -2.64
C LYS A 84 22.36 -16.32 -2.00
N MET A 85 22.39 -17.59 -2.40
CA MET A 85 23.41 -18.57 -1.98
C MET A 85 24.70 -18.50 -2.82
N GLY A 86 24.78 -17.62 -3.82
CA GLY A 86 25.95 -17.50 -4.70
C GLY A 86 26.00 -18.53 -5.85
N LEU A 87 24.94 -19.32 -6.06
CA LEU A 87 24.83 -20.23 -7.20
C LEU A 87 24.27 -19.48 -8.41
N LYS A 88 24.73 -19.83 -9.62
CA LYS A 88 24.22 -19.27 -10.89
C LYS A 88 23.01 -20.10 -11.37
N PRO A 89 21.77 -19.57 -11.34
CA PRO A 89 20.61 -20.29 -11.85
C PRO A 89 20.68 -20.40 -13.37
N LYS A 90 19.98 -21.41 -13.92
CA LYS A 90 19.78 -21.52 -15.37
C LYS A 90 18.93 -20.34 -15.88
N GLU A 91 19.30 -19.79 -17.03
CA GLU A 91 18.66 -18.60 -17.62
C GLU A 91 17.18 -18.80 -17.95
N SER A 92 16.78 -20.06 -18.23
CA SER A 92 15.39 -20.41 -18.49
C SER A 92 14.50 -20.52 -17.23
N MET A 93 15.05 -20.41 -16.02
CA MET A 93 14.27 -20.56 -14.78
C MET A 93 13.36 -19.36 -14.58
N GLY A 94 12.05 -19.60 -14.47
CA GLY A 94 11.09 -18.53 -14.23
C GLY A 94 10.74 -17.69 -15.46
N VAL A 95 10.99 -18.22 -16.66
CA VAL A 95 10.60 -17.60 -17.93
C VAL A 95 9.48 -18.42 -18.55
N ARG A 96 8.38 -17.76 -18.92
CA ARG A 96 7.30 -18.35 -19.72
C ARG A 96 7.46 -17.86 -21.16
N TYR A 97 7.50 -18.78 -22.12
CA TYR A 97 7.43 -18.45 -23.53
C TYR A 97 5.94 -18.44 -23.90
N GLU A 98 5.42 -17.29 -24.32
CA GLU A 98 4.08 -17.23 -24.90
C GLU A 98 4.22 -17.59 -26.38
N GLU A 99 3.44 -18.56 -26.85
CA GLU A 99 3.25 -18.75 -28.28
C GLU A 99 2.49 -17.53 -28.80
N GLU A 100 3.09 -16.81 -29.73
CA GLU A 100 2.46 -15.69 -30.43
C GLU A 100 1.27 -16.26 -31.21
N ASN A 101 0.06 -16.13 -30.66
CA ASN A 101 -1.16 -16.50 -31.36
C ASN A 101 -1.40 -15.44 -32.44
N ASP A 102 -1.12 -15.78 -33.70
CA ASP A 102 -1.57 -15.04 -34.90
C ASP A 102 -3.12 -15.01 -35.01
#